data_AF-A0A5C5SGX3-F1
#
_entry.id   AF-A0A5C5SGX3-F1
#
_cell.length_a   1.000
_cell.length_b   1.000
_cell.length_c   1.000
_cell.angle_alpha   90.00
_cell.angle_beta   90.00
_cell.angle_gamma   90.00
#
_symmetry.space_group_name_H-M   'P 1'
#
loop_
_entity.id
_entity.type
_entity.pdbx_description
1 polymer ?
#
loop_
_entity_poly.entity_id
_entity_poly.type
_entity_poly.pdbx_seq_one_letter_code
_entity_poly.pdbx_strand_id
1 'polypeptide(L)'
;MQELQVKITQAQVEIIDREQFEKNISDVVAKYENYTVTAATIKGDKQVLADLRKLKKQISDERIKAKKELSKPADEIDGYIKQASKPLDDMIDKIAADVKAFEDHQKAVRLDTVKSYLANKSSEYLIDPRIFDGKALEYIKASDFMADGVTLKKVTMKSLDDMVTFEYQKQQEYEKAKSAISGQCAEYGMTDQPYIRMLKDLSLVDVLEQIKSDYLFEKEKQKAERARLERERLLEEQRQKERAQVQHSQNQPQVDPETGEILDGGQLSHTEQEKLTGDENEPKKYTQKMTLEVYLENTADKDRFKATLEQAGFEHKKNYQVSGYQRIEPLTQTELSELCGW
;
A
#
# COMPACT_ATOMS: atom_id res chain seq x y z
N MET A 1 8.40 -53.35 5.64
CA MET A 1 7.33 -53.23 6.65
C MET A 1 6.24 -54.21 6.28
N GLN A 2 5.62 -54.87 7.26
CA GLN A 2 4.51 -55.78 6.98
C GLN A 2 3.24 -54.96 6.78
N GLU A 3 2.55 -55.16 5.65
CA GLU A 3 1.32 -54.45 5.34
C GLU A 3 0.14 -55.03 6.12
N LEU A 4 -0.81 -54.17 6.51
CA LEU A 4 -2.03 -54.60 7.17
C LEU A 4 -2.88 -55.42 6.19
N GLN A 5 -3.18 -56.67 6.55
CA GLN A 5 -4.07 -57.54 5.79
C GLN A 5 -5.36 -57.79 6.58
N VAL A 6 -6.51 -57.45 6.00
CA VAL A 6 -7.83 -57.66 6.61
C VAL A 6 -8.62 -58.64 5.76
N LYS A 7 -9.04 -59.76 6.36
CA LYS A 7 -9.94 -60.73 5.71
C LYS A 7 -11.38 -60.36 6.01
N ILE A 8 -12.19 -60.18 4.97
CA ILE A 8 -13.62 -59.88 5.09
C ILE A 8 -14.41 -61.11 4.66
N THR A 9 -15.31 -61.58 5.53
CA THR A 9 -16.31 -62.59 5.22
C THR A 9 -17.69 -61.93 5.19
N GLN A 10 -18.46 -62.19 4.14
CA GLN A 10 -19.80 -61.61 3.99
C GLN A 10 -20.74 -62.17 5.07
N ALA A 11 -21.43 -61.28 5.80
CA ALA A 11 -22.45 -61.69 6.75
C ALA A 11 -23.72 -62.17 6.01
N GLN A 12 -24.21 -63.36 6.37
CA GLN A 12 -25.50 -63.87 5.91
C GLN A 12 -26.61 -63.38 6.86
N VAL A 13 -27.63 -62.73 6.30
CA VAL A 13 -28.76 -62.19 7.06
C VAL A 13 -30.03 -62.75 6.46
N GLU A 14 -30.79 -63.52 7.25
CA GLU A 14 -32.03 -64.14 6.83
C GLU A 14 -33.18 -63.70 7.75
N ILE A 15 -34.34 -63.42 7.16
CA ILE A 15 -35.58 -63.22 7.92
C ILE A 15 -36.17 -64.61 8.13
N ILE A 16 -36.20 -65.05 9.39
CA ILE A 16 -36.79 -66.34 9.78
C ILE A 16 -38.28 -66.33 9.38
N ASP A 17 -38.71 -67.39 8.69
CA ASP A 17 -40.08 -67.58 8.21
C ASP A 17 -40.65 -66.36 7.47
N ARG A 18 -39.84 -65.79 6.56
CA ARG A 18 -40.18 -64.59 5.77
C ARG A 18 -41.58 -64.64 5.17
N GLU A 19 -41.95 -65.77 4.55
CA GLU A 19 -43.28 -65.94 3.94
C GLU A 19 -44.40 -65.85 4.99
N GLN A 20 -44.20 -66.44 6.17
CA GLN A 20 -45.16 -66.37 7.26
C GLN A 20 -45.24 -64.96 7.85
N PHE A 21 -44.10 -64.26 7.97
CA PHE A 21 -44.08 -62.86 8.39
C PHE A 21 -44.83 -61.96 7.40
N GLU A 22 -44.54 -62.06 6.11
CA GLU A 22 -45.21 -61.29 5.04
C GLU A 22 -46.72 -61.58 5.00
N LYS A 23 -47.10 -62.85 5.17
CA LYS A 23 -48.51 -63.26 5.29
C LYS A 23 -49.18 -62.65 6.52
N ASN A 24 -48.56 -62.70 7.69
CA ASN A 24 -49.12 -62.11 8.92
C ASN A 24 -49.33 -60.60 8.79
N ILE A 25 -48.40 -59.88 8.15
CA ILE A 25 -48.58 -58.45 7.88
C ILE A 25 -49.75 -58.21 6.91
N SER A 26 -49.82 -59.00 5.84
CA SER A 26 -50.90 -58.90 4.85
C SER A 26 -52.27 -59.16 5.47
N ASP A 27 -52.39 -60.17 6.35
CA ASP A 27 -53.62 -60.50 7.07
C ASP A 27 -54.05 -59.36 8.02
N VAL A 28 -53.09 -58.75 8.73
CA VAL A 28 -53.35 -57.59 9.60
C VAL A 28 -53.81 -56.38 8.78
N VAL A 29 -53.19 -56.12 7.63
CA VAL A 29 -53.60 -55.03 6.73
C VAL A 29 -55.00 -55.28 6.19
N ALA A 30 -55.27 -56.46 5.62
CA ALA A 30 -56.57 -56.82 5.06
C ALA A 30 -57.70 -56.74 6.09
N LYS A 31 -57.44 -57.13 7.35
CA LYS A 31 -58.41 -57.05 8.44
C LYS A 31 -58.87 -55.62 8.73
N TYR A 32 -58.01 -54.62 8.53
CA TYR A 32 -58.29 -53.23 8.90
C TYR A 32 -58.37 -52.27 7.71
N GLU A 33 -58.18 -52.73 6.47
CA GLU A 33 -58.13 -51.93 5.24
C GLU A 33 -59.39 -51.06 5.04
N ASN A 34 -60.56 -51.63 5.33
CA ASN A 34 -61.86 -50.95 5.22
C ASN A 34 -62.52 -50.68 6.58
N TYR A 35 -61.76 -50.77 7.68
CA TYR A 35 -62.29 -50.58 9.03
C TYR A 35 -62.51 -49.10 9.34
N THR A 36 -63.72 -48.73 9.75
CA THR A 36 -64.06 -47.35 10.14
C THR A 36 -64.32 -47.28 11.63
N VAL A 37 -63.57 -46.43 12.32
CA VAL A 37 -63.74 -46.15 13.75
C VAL A 37 -65.04 -45.39 13.98
N THR A 38 -65.86 -45.85 14.93
CA THR A 38 -67.14 -45.20 15.30
C THR A 38 -67.12 -44.75 16.77
N ALA A 39 -68.06 -43.88 17.15
CA ALA A 39 -68.19 -43.43 18.54
C ALA A 39 -68.43 -44.58 19.54
N ALA A 40 -69.07 -45.68 19.11
CA ALA A 40 -69.33 -46.85 19.95
C ALA A 40 -68.09 -47.75 20.12
N THR A 41 -67.19 -47.80 19.14
CA THR A 41 -66.01 -48.68 19.14
C THR A 41 -64.72 -48.00 19.61
N ILE A 42 -64.72 -46.67 19.74
CA ILE A 42 -63.54 -45.82 20.02
C ILE A 42 -62.68 -46.29 21.21
N LYS A 43 -63.28 -46.87 22.25
CA LYS A 43 -62.54 -47.38 23.41
C LYS A 43 -61.68 -48.59 23.05
N GLY A 44 -62.21 -49.51 22.25
CA GLY A 44 -61.49 -50.69 21.75
C GLY A 44 -60.49 -50.30 20.65
N ASP A 45 -60.85 -49.35 19.79
CA ASP A 45 -60.01 -48.90 18.66
C ASP A 45 -58.70 -48.26 19.12
N LYS A 46 -58.72 -47.56 20.26
CA LYS A 46 -57.49 -47.05 20.89
C LYS A 46 -56.52 -48.16 21.27
N GLN A 47 -57.03 -49.30 21.75
CA GLN A 47 -56.21 -50.46 22.08
C GLN A 47 -55.65 -51.10 20.81
N VAL A 48 -56.48 -51.31 19.78
CA VAL A 48 -56.04 -51.84 18.49
C VAL A 48 -54.94 -50.98 17.86
N LEU A 49 -55.09 -49.65 17.87
CA LEU A 49 -54.06 -48.72 17.38
C LEU A 49 -52.75 -48.82 18.18
N ALA A 50 -52.85 -48.98 19.50
CA ALA A 50 -51.67 -49.18 20.34
C ALA A 50 -50.94 -50.48 19.96
N ASP A 51 -51.67 -51.56 19.73
CA ASP A 51 -51.11 -52.86 19.35
C ASP A 51 -50.46 -52.82 17.96
N LEU A 52 -51.09 -52.17 16.97
CA LEU A 52 -50.51 -51.97 15.63
C LEU A 52 -49.23 -51.13 15.67
N ARG A 53 -49.20 -50.06 16.47
CA ARG A 53 -48.00 -49.25 16.68
C ARG A 53 -46.89 -50.04 17.37
N LYS A 54 -47.25 -50.91 18.33
CA LYS A 54 -46.31 -51.80 19.01
C LYS A 54 -45.68 -52.80 18.02
N LEU A 55 -46.48 -53.40 17.14
CA LEU A 55 -46.00 -54.29 16.09
C LEU A 55 -45.02 -53.57 15.14
N LYS A 56 -45.40 -52.39 14.62
CA LYS A 56 -44.52 -51.57 13.76
C LYS A 56 -43.20 -51.22 14.46
N LYS A 57 -43.27 -50.89 15.76
CA LYS A 57 -42.10 -50.58 16.57
C LYS A 57 -41.18 -51.80 16.69
N GLN A 58 -41.71 -52.98 17.02
CA GLN A 58 -40.92 -54.22 17.12
C GLN A 58 -40.18 -54.55 15.83
N ILE A 59 -40.83 -54.41 14.66
CA ILE A 59 -40.19 -54.61 13.36
C ILE A 59 -39.02 -53.64 13.15
N SER A 60 -39.22 -52.37 13.48
CA SER A 60 -38.18 -51.35 13.38
C SER A 60 -37.02 -51.61 14.36
N ASP A 61 -37.32 -52.04 15.58
CA ASP A 61 -36.34 -52.32 16.63
C ASP A 61 -35.45 -53.50 16.21
N GLU A 62 -36.01 -54.59 15.69
CA GLU A 62 -35.22 -55.72 15.17
C GLU A 62 -34.39 -55.36 13.94
N ARG A 63 -34.92 -54.54 13.02
CA ARG A 63 -34.12 -54.01 11.90
C ARG A 63 -32.91 -53.20 12.39
N ILE A 64 -33.11 -52.33 13.39
CA ILE A 64 -32.03 -51.52 13.97
C ILE A 64 -31.00 -52.41 14.67
N LYS A 65 -31.47 -53.42 15.42
CA LYS A 65 -30.61 -54.38 16.10
C LYS A 65 -29.74 -55.17 15.12
N ALA A 66 -30.33 -55.76 14.08
CA ALA A 66 -29.60 -56.47 13.04
C ALA A 66 -28.57 -55.57 12.35
N LYS A 67 -28.95 -54.34 11.98
CA LYS A 67 -28.01 -53.36 11.40
C LYS A 67 -26.84 -53.07 12.33
N LYS A 68 -27.09 -52.89 13.63
CA LYS A 68 -26.05 -52.62 14.64
C LYS A 68 -25.13 -53.83 14.83
N GLU A 69 -25.67 -55.04 14.87
CA GLU A 69 -24.87 -56.25 14.99
C GLU A 69 -23.96 -56.47 13.77
N LEU A 70 -24.45 -56.14 12.57
CA LEU A 70 -23.66 -56.22 11.34
C LEU A 70 -22.59 -55.13 11.25
N SER A 71 -22.80 -53.94 11.84
CA SER A 71 -21.81 -52.86 11.82
C SER A 71 -20.72 -53.01 12.88
N LYS A 72 -21.02 -53.67 14.01
CA LYS A 72 -20.07 -53.86 15.13
C LYS A 72 -18.68 -54.34 14.72
N PRO A 73 -18.51 -55.40 13.91
CA PRO A 73 -17.17 -55.87 13.54
C PRO A 73 -16.38 -54.83 12.74
N ALA A 74 -17.06 -54.02 11.92
CA ALA A 74 -16.42 -52.95 11.17
C ALA A 74 -16.00 -51.81 12.10
N ASP A 75 -16.87 -51.41 13.03
CA ASP A 75 -16.59 -50.37 14.03
C ASP A 75 -15.43 -50.79 14.96
N GLU A 76 -15.37 -52.07 15.35
CA GLU A 76 -14.30 -52.64 16.18
C GLU A 76 -12.95 -52.68 15.45
N ILE A 77 -12.93 -53.09 14.17
CA ILE A 77 -11.70 -53.08 13.35
C ILE A 77 -11.20 -51.64 13.15
N ASP A 78 -12.08 -50.69 12.82
CA ASP A 78 -11.72 -49.28 12.67
C ASP A 78 -11.14 -48.71 13.96
N GLY A 79 -11.81 -48.95 15.09
CA GLY A 79 -11.35 -48.53 16.42
C GLY A 79 -9.99 -49.15 16.77
N TYR A 80 -9.81 -50.45 16.54
CA TYR A 80 -8.55 -51.14 16.77
C TYR A 80 -7.43 -50.59 15.90
N ILE A 81 -7.64 -50.41 14.60
CA ILE A 81 -6.63 -49.88 13.67
C ILE A 81 -6.20 -48.47 14.12
N LYS A 82 -7.15 -47.58 14.42
CA LYS A 82 -6.85 -46.23 14.92
C LYS A 82 -6.06 -46.26 16.22
N GLN A 83 -6.42 -47.13 17.15
CA GLN A 83 -5.69 -47.24 18.41
C GLN A 83 -4.30 -47.83 18.21
N ALA A 84 -4.14 -48.82 17.34
CA ALA A 84 -2.88 -49.49 17.06
C ALA A 84 -1.94 -48.63 16.21
N SER A 85 -2.46 -47.78 15.31
CA SER A 85 -1.66 -46.85 14.50
C SER A 85 -1.28 -45.60 15.27
N LYS A 86 -2.02 -45.21 16.30
CA LYS A 86 -1.78 -43.98 17.05
C LYS A 86 -0.32 -43.79 17.53
N PRO A 87 0.37 -44.78 18.11
CA PRO A 87 1.78 -44.62 18.49
C PRO A 87 2.72 -44.32 17.30
N LEU A 88 2.37 -44.84 16.11
CA LEU A 88 3.11 -44.53 14.87
C LEU A 88 2.80 -43.10 14.41
N ASP A 89 1.54 -42.68 14.45
CA ASP A 89 1.14 -41.30 14.12
C ASP A 89 1.83 -40.29 15.06
N ASP A 90 1.80 -40.54 16.37
CA ASP A 90 2.49 -39.71 17.38
C ASP A 90 4.01 -39.65 17.12
N MET A 91 4.62 -40.75 16.66
CA MET A 91 6.04 -40.79 16.29
C MET A 91 6.32 -40.01 15.01
N ILE A 92 5.47 -40.12 13.99
CA ILE A 92 5.59 -39.37 12.73
C ILE A 92 5.50 -37.87 13.03
N ASP A 93 4.52 -37.44 13.82
CA ASP A 93 4.33 -36.03 14.19
C ASP A 93 5.54 -35.49 14.96
N LYS A 94 6.09 -36.28 15.90
CA LYS A 94 7.30 -35.92 16.61
C LYS A 94 8.50 -35.76 15.66
N ILE A 95 8.74 -36.73 14.78
CA ILE A 95 9.85 -36.67 13.82
C ILE A 95 9.67 -35.48 12.87
N ALA A 96 8.46 -35.21 12.40
CA ALA A 96 8.17 -34.06 11.55
C ALA A 96 8.47 -32.74 12.25
N ALA A 97 8.10 -32.61 13.53
CA ALA A 97 8.42 -31.45 14.35
C ALA A 97 9.94 -31.30 14.57
N ASP A 98 10.62 -32.39 14.89
CA ASP A 98 12.08 -32.40 15.11
C ASP A 98 12.84 -32.02 13.82
N VAL A 99 12.43 -32.56 12.66
CA VAL A 99 13.00 -32.21 11.35
C VAL A 99 12.80 -30.73 11.04
N LYS A 100 11.58 -30.22 11.23
CA LYS A 100 11.27 -28.80 11.00
C LYS A 100 12.11 -27.89 11.90
N ALA A 101 12.19 -28.20 13.20
CA ALA A 101 12.97 -27.44 14.16
C ALA A 101 14.46 -27.44 13.80
N PHE A 102 14.98 -28.59 13.35
CA PHE A 102 16.37 -28.69 12.89
C PHE A 102 16.64 -27.87 11.64
N GLU A 103 15.76 -27.91 10.62
CA GLU A 103 15.89 -27.11 9.41
C GLU A 103 15.83 -25.60 9.69
N ASP A 104 14.91 -25.18 10.56
CA ASP A 104 14.78 -23.77 10.96
C ASP A 104 16.01 -23.31 11.75
N HIS A 105 16.55 -24.16 12.64
CA HIS A 105 17.81 -23.88 13.33
C HIS A 105 18.99 -23.77 12.34
N GLN A 106 19.09 -24.66 11.35
CA GLN A 106 20.13 -24.55 10.32
C GLN A 106 20.04 -23.25 9.53
N LYS A 107 18.83 -22.80 9.16
CA LYS A 107 18.63 -21.52 8.49
C LYS A 107 19.06 -20.35 9.36
N ALA A 108 18.72 -20.39 10.66
CA ALA A 108 19.11 -19.36 11.62
C ALA A 108 20.64 -19.28 11.78
N VAL A 109 21.31 -20.42 11.91
CA VAL A 109 22.78 -20.49 11.99
C VAL A 109 23.42 -19.96 10.70
N ARG A 110 22.93 -20.35 9.53
CA ARG A 110 23.43 -19.82 8.25
C ARG A 110 23.26 -18.31 8.13
N LEU A 111 22.10 -17.80 8.53
CA LEU A 111 21.84 -16.36 8.55
C LEU A 111 22.81 -15.63 9.48
N ASP A 112 23.03 -16.18 10.68
CA ASP A 112 23.99 -15.62 11.64
C ASP A 112 25.42 -15.60 11.10
N THR A 113 25.85 -16.67 10.43
CA THR A 113 27.16 -16.70 9.74
C THR A 113 27.26 -15.60 8.68
N VAL A 114 26.25 -15.46 7.81
CA VAL A 114 26.26 -14.44 6.74
C VAL A 114 26.28 -13.04 7.35
N LYS A 115 25.44 -12.77 8.36
CA LYS A 115 25.41 -11.48 9.06
C LYS A 115 26.72 -11.17 9.77
N SER A 116 27.32 -12.16 10.43
CA SER A 116 28.62 -12.01 11.08
C SER A 116 29.72 -11.70 10.07
N TYR A 117 29.71 -12.38 8.92
CA TYR A 117 30.65 -12.10 7.83
C TYR A 117 30.49 -10.68 7.29
N LEU A 118 29.25 -10.27 6.98
CA LEU A 118 28.93 -8.91 6.53
C LEU A 118 29.29 -7.86 7.58
N ALA A 119 29.06 -8.12 8.87
CA ALA A 119 29.42 -7.21 9.96
C ALA A 119 30.93 -6.99 10.03
N ASN A 120 31.71 -8.08 9.98
CA ASN A 120 33.17 -7.99 9.94
C ASN A 120 33.63 -7.19 8.74
N LYS A 121 33.12 -7.50 7.54
CA LYS A 121 33.54 -6.81 6.32
C LYS A 121 33.11 -5.34 6.29
N SER A 122 31.91 -5.04 6.76
CA SER A 122 31.38 -3.67 6.82
C SER A 122 32.16 -2.80 7.81
N SER A 123 32.69 -3.40 8.88
CA SER A 123 33.51 -2.68 9.86
C SER A 123 34.81 -2.11 9.26
N GLU A 124 35.38 -2.75 8.24
CA GLU A 124 36.55 -2.24 7.52
C GLU A 124 36.28 -0.89 6.83
N TYR A 125 35.02 -0.62 6.49
CA TYR A 125 34.58 0.59 5.79
C TYR A 125 33.72 1.52 6.67
N LEU A 126 33.54 1.18 7.96
CA LEU A 126 32.66 1.90 8.89
C LEU A 126 31.19 2.00 8.41
N ILE A 127 30.72 0.98 7.72
CA ILE A 127 29.34 0.89 7.22
C ILE A 127 28.49 0.16 8.25
N ASP A 128 27.26 0.65 8.49
CA ASP A 128 26.28 -0.07 9.31
C ASP A 128 25.88 -1.37 8.59
N PRO A 129 26.20 -2.56 9.13
CA PRO A 129 25.91 -3.82 8.46
C PRO A 129 24.41 -4.12 8.32
N ARG A 130 23.55 -3.43 9.08
CA ARG A 130 22.09 -3.63 9.01
C ARG A 130 21.49 -3.27 7.66
N ILE A 131 22.15 -2.44 6.86
CA ILE A 131 21.70 -2.12 5.50
C ILE A 131 21.67 -3.36 4.59
N PHE A 132 22.41 -4.41 4.95
CA PHE A 132 22.46 -5.66 4.21
C PHE A 132 21.49 -6.73 4.74
N ASP A 133 20.71 -6.47 5.80
CA ASP A 133 19.87 -7.49 6.45
C ASP A 133 18.89 -8.16 5.47
N GLY A 134 18.28 -7.38 4.58
CA GLY A 134 17.38 -7.92 3.55
C GLY A 134 18.12 -8.78 2.53
N LYS A 135 19.34 -8.37 2.15
CA LYS A 135 20.18 -9.09 1.18
C LYS A 135 20.83 -10.34 1.76
N ALA A 136 21.13 -10.37 3.07
CA ALA A 136 21.68 -11.54 3.74
C ALA A 136 20.79 -12.78 3.58
N LEU A 137 19.46 -12.60 3.51
CA LEU A 137 18.50 -13.69 3.28
C LEU A 137 18.64 -14.37 1.91
N GLU A 138 19.29 -13.73 0.93
CA GLU A 138 19.53 -14.33 -0.39
C GLU A 138 20.68 -15.35 -0.38
N TYR A 139 21.51 -15.36 0.68
CA TYR A 139 22.75 -16.14 0.79
C TYR A 139 22.71 -17.23 1.88
N ILE A 140 21.52 -17.69 2.27
CA ILE A 140 21.34 -18.74 3.30
C ILE A 140 21.07 -20.13 2.71
N LYS A 141 21.20 -20.31 1.39
CA LYS A 141 20.94 -21.60 0.73
C LYS A 141 22.06 -22.55 1.05
N ALA A 142 21.77 -23.86 1.13
CA ALA A 142 22.81 -24.87 1.36
C ALA A 142 23.94 -24.81 0.31
N SER A 143 23.64 -24.34 -0.92
CA SER A 143 24.63 -24.14 -1.97
C SER A 143 25.67 -23.07 -1.67
N ASP A 144 25.38 -22.13 -0.78
CA ASP A 144 26.27 -21.01 -0.40
C ASP A 144 27.30 -21.41 0.66
N PHE A 145 27.10 -22.57 1.28
CA PHE A 145 27.94 -23.11 2.35
C PHE A 145 28.69 -24.35 1.88
N MET A 146 29.80 -24.62 2.55
CA MET A 146 30.57 -25.85 2.41
C MET A 146 29.74 -27.05 2.91
N ALA A 147 30.28 -28.26 2.74
CA ALA A 147 29.59 -29.49 3.16
C ALA A 147 29.31 -29.56 4.68
N ASP A 148 30.02 -28.77 5.48
CA ASP A 148 29.77 -28.61 6.93
C ASP A 148 28.49 -27.81 7.25
N GLY A 149 27.89 -27.16 6.25
CA GLY A 149 26.64 -26.41 6.36
C GLY A 149 26.75 -25.09 7.12
N VAL A 150 27.94 -24.68 7.57
CA VAL A 150 28.18 -23.51 8.41
C VAL A 150 29.28 -22.59 7.90
N THR A 151 30.22 -23.10 7.10
CA THR A 151 31.30 -22.30 6.52
C THR A 151 30.89 -21.79 5.13
N LEU A 152 31.02 -20.49 4.88
CA LEU A 152 30.71 -19.91 3.56
C LEU A 152 31.68 -20.40 2.47
N LYS A 153 31.18 -20.58 1.25
CA LYS A 153 32.05 -20.83 0.08
C LYS A 153 32.79 -19.56 -0.33
N LYS A 154 33.95 -19.72 -0.96
CA LYS A 154 34.74 -18.60 -1.52
C LYS A 154 33.97 -17.73 -2.52
N VAL A 155 33.15 -18.34 -3.37
CA VAL A 155 32.30 -17.62 -4.34
C VAL A 155 31.25 -16.77 -3.63
N THR A 156 30.63 -17.30 -2.58
CA THR A 156 29.67 -16.59 -1.74
C THR A 156 30.34 -15.43 -1.00
N MET A 157 31.48 -15.69 -0.35
CA MET A 157 32.31 -14.67 0.31
C MET A 157 32.65 -13.52 -0.64
N LYS A 158 33.14 -13.83 -1.85
CA LYS A 158 33.43 -12.81 -2.87
C LYS A 158 32.20 -11.97 -3.22
N SER A 159 31.03 -12.60 -3.39
CA SER A 159 29.80 -11.85 -3.68
C SER A 159 29.39 -10.92 -2.54
N LEU A 160 29.59 -11.33 -1.28
CA LEU A 160 29.32 -10.50 -0.11
C LEU A 160 30.34 -9.36 0.00
N ASP A 161 31.62 -9.61 -0.29
CA ASP A 161 32.68 -8.60 -0.34
C ASP A 161 32.41 -7.54 -1.41
N ASP A 162 32.03 -7.98 -2.62
CA ASP A 162 31.68 -7.09 -3.73
C ASP A 162 30.48 -6.21 -3.37
N MET A 163 29.48 -6.77 -2.68
CA MET A 163 28.31 -6.04 -2.20
C MET A 163 28.67 -4.93 -1.21
N VAL A 164 29.49 -5.24 -0.19
CA VAL A 164 29.93 -4.24 0.79
C VAL A 164 30.77 -3.16 0.13
N THR A 165 31.67 -3.56 -0.78
CA THR A 165 32.56 -2.63 -1.50
C THR A 165 31.77 -1.69 -2.42
N PHE A 166 30.74 -2.20 -3.10
CA PHE A 166 29.86 -1.39 -3.94
C PHE A 166 29.10 -0.33 -3.12
N GLU A 167 28.54 -0.74 -1.97
CA GLU A 167 27.81 0.19 -1.11
C GLU A 167 28.75 1.26 -0.51
N TYR A 168 29.98 0.89 -0.15
CA TYR A 168 31.01 1.85 0.23
C TYR A 168 31.31 2.88 -0.86
N GLN A 169 31.53 2.41 -2.10
CA GLN A 169 31.81 3.28 -3.24
C GLN A 169 30.66 4.26 -3.49
N LYS A 170 29.42 3.77 -3.43
CA LYS A 170 28.22 4.59 -3.55
C LYS A 170 28.12 5.67 -2.47
N GLN A 171 28.42 5.35 -1.21
CA GLN A 171 28.45 6.35 -0.13
C GLN A 171 29.54 7.40 -0.34
N GLN A 172 30.74 6.97 -0.77
CA GLN A 172 31.84 7.87 -1.09
C GLN A 172 31.51 8.81 -2.26
N GLU A 173 30.85 8.31 -3.30
CA GLU A 173 30.38 9.12 -4.43
C GLU A 173 29.34 10.15 -3.98
N TYR A 174 28.41 9.74 -3.11
CA TYR A 174 27.40 10.64 -2.55
C TYR A 174 28.01 11.76 -1.70
N GLU A 175 29.00 11.46 -0.85
CA GLU A 175 29.72 12.47 -0.06
C GLU A 175 30.58 13.42 -0.92
N LYS A 176 31.20 12.91 -1.99
CA LYS A 176 31.89 13.76 -2.99
C LYS A 176 30.91 14.71 -3.69
N ALA A 177 29.74 14.20 -4.07
CA ALA A 177 28.71 15.01 -4.71
C ALA A 177 28.17 16.11 -3.76
N LYS A 178 27.93 15.80 -2.48
CA LYS A 178 27.61 16.82 -1.47
C LYS A 178 28.69 17.88 -1.34
N SER A 179 29.96 17.46 -1.30
CA SER A 179 31.09 18.37 -1.19
C SER A 179 31.19 19.30 -2.40
N ALA A 180 30.97 18.79 -3.61
CA ALA A 180 30.93 19.58 -4.83
C ALA A 180 29.79 20.61 -4.82
N ILE A 181 28.58 20.20 -4.41
CA ILE A 181 27.43 21.11 -4.24
C ILE A 181 27.74 22.20 -3.22
N SER A 182 28.29 21.82 -2.06
CA SER A 182 28.61 22.76 -0.98
C SER A 182 29.67 23.77 -1.42
N GLY A 183 30.71 23.31 -2.13
CA GLY A 183 31.73 24.16 -2.73
C GLY A 183 31.14 25.17 -3.73
N GLN A 184 30.31 24.70 -4.66
CA GLN A 184 29.66 25.57 -5.65
C GLN A 184 28.73 26.60 -5.01
N CYS A 185 27.96 26.21 -3.99
CA CYS A 185 27.09 27.12 -3.26
C CYS A 185 27.89 28.16 -2.48
N ALA A 186 29.00 27.75 -1.83
CA ALA A 186 29.88 28.66 -1.10
C ALA A 186 30.52 29.71 -2.04
N GLU A 187 30.95 29.32 -3.25
CA GLU A 187 31.46 30.24 -4.27
C GLU A 187 30.43 31.30 -4.68
N TYR A 188 29.14 30.95 -4.67
CA TYR A 188 28.04 31.86 -5.01
C TYR A 188 27.42 32.57 -3.80
N GLY A 189 27.88 32.28 -2.58
CA GLY A 189 27.30 32.84 -1.35
C GLY A 189 25.88 32.34 -1.07
N MET A 190 25.56 31.12 -1.52
CA MET A 190 24.24 30.49 -1.39
C MET A 190 24.26 29.37 -0.35
N THR A 191 23.08 29.01 0.18
CA THR A 191 22.93 27.86 1.08
C THR A 191 22.88 26.54 0.32
N ASP A 192 23.60 25.52 0.79
CA ASP A 192 23.77 24.22 0.13
C ASP A 192 22.63 23.22 0.40
N GLN A 193 21.96 23.29 1.56
CA GLN A 193 20.99 22.29 2.02
C GLN A 193 19.84 22.00 1.03
N PRO A 194 19.23 22.99 0.34
CA PRO A 194 18.19 22.72 -0.64
C PRO A 194 18.68 21.84 -1.79
N TYR A 195 19.89 22.09 -2.25
CA TYR A 195 20.52 21.39 -3.38
C TYR A 195 21.03 20.00 -2.98
N ILE A 196 21.57 19.85 -1.76
CA ILE A 196 21.93 18.53 -1.21
C ILE A 196 20.70 17.62 -1.13
N ARG A 197 19.52 18.17 -0.79
CA ARG A 197 18.27 17.40 -0.77
C ARG A 197 17.86 16.93 -2.17
N MET A 198 18.11 17.72 -3.20
CA MET A 198 17.81 17.37 -4.61
C MET A 198 18.65 16.18 -5.10
N LEU A 199 19.84 15.96 -4.54
CA LEU A 199 20.72 14.83 -4.88
C LEU A 199 20.09 13.44 -4.57
N LYS A 200 18.94 13.40 -3.89
CA LYS A 200 18.17 12.17 -3.71
C LYS A 200 17.52 11.67 -5.01
N ASP A 201 17.09 12.61 -5.84
CA ASP A 201 16.26 12.35 -7.03
C ASP A 201 16.96 12.78 -8.33
N LEU A 202 17.95 13.67 -8.24
CA LEU A 202 18.66 14.25 -9.38
C LEU A 202 20.15 13.88 -9.38
N SER A 203 20.76 13.91 -10.57
CA SER A 203 22.21 13.71 -10.70
C SER A 203 22.98 14.93 -10.19
N LEU A 204 24.25 14.74 -9.84
CA LEU A 204 25.14 15.85 -9.45
C LEU A 204 25.17 16.96 -10.52
N VAL A 205 25.18 16.59 -11.80
CA VAL A 205 25.24 17.54 -12.92
C VAL A 205 23.99 18.42 -12.93
N ASP A 206 22.80 17.82 -12.84
CA ASP A 206 21.53 18.56 -12.83
C ASP A 206 21.45 19.54 -11.65
N VAL A 207 21.91 19.09 -10.48
CA VAL A 207 21.92 19.93 -9.27
C VAL A 207 22.89 21.10 -9.42
N LEU A 208 24.09 20.89 -9.97
CA LEU A 208 25.07 21.96 -10.23
C LEU A 208 24.54 22.98 -11.27
N GLU A 209 23.83 22.51 -12.30
CA GLU A 209 23.17 23.38 -13.28
C GLU A 209 22.07 24.22 -12.64
N GLN A 210 21.26 23.64 -11.74
CA GLN A 210 20.24 24.36 -10.99
C GLN A 210 20.85 25.45 -10.10
N ILE A 211 21.92 25.13 -9.36
CA ILE A 211 22.65 26.09 -8.51
C ILE A 211 23.10 27.29 -9.36
N LYS A 212 23.68 27.02 -10.53
CA LYS A 212 24.16 28.06 -11.45
C LYS A 212 23.01 28.92 -11.98
N SER A 213 21.89 28.30 -12.37
CA SER A 213 20.70 29.01 -12.86
C SER A 213 20.15 29.97 -11.80
N ASP A 214 19.97 29.48 -10.58
CA ASP A 214 19.45 30.26 -9.45
C ASP A 214 20.38 31.42 -9.10
N TYR A 215 21.69 31.19 -9.09
CA TYR A 215 22.68 32.26 -8.89
C TYR A 215 22.59 33.35 -9.96
N LEU A 216 22.51 32.97 -11.23
CA LEU A 216 22.38 33.93 -12.33
C LEU A 216 21.08 34.74 -12.22
N PHE A 217 19.97 34.08 -11.88
CA PHE A 217 18.69 34.74 -11.67
C PHE A 217 18.75 35.77 -10.53
N GLU A 218 19.29 35.39 -9.37
CA GLU A 218 19.41 36.28 -8.22
C GLU A 218 20.36 37.45 -8.51
N LYS A 219 21.45 37.21 -9.24
CA LYS A 219 22.37 38.27 -9.66
C LYS A 219 21.72 39.28 -10.60
N GLU A 220 20.94 38.83 -11.58
CA GLU A 220 20.22 39.73 -12.49
C GLU A 220 19.12 40.51 -11.76
N LYS A 221 18.42 39.89 -10.83
CA LYS A 221 17.45 40.55 -9.96
C LYS A 221 18.09 41.66 -9.12
N GLN A 222 19.24 41.39 -8.49
CA GLN A 222 19.97 42.40 -7.70
C GLN A 222 20.47 43.55 -8.56
N LYS A 223 20.95 43.29 -9.79
CA LYS A 223 21.32 44.36 -10.73
C LYS A 223 20.13 45.23 -11.10
N ALA A 224 18.99 44.61 -11.43
CA ALA A 224 17.76 45.32 -11.78
C ALA A 224 17.25 46.19 -10.61
N GLU A 225 17.30 45.67 -9.38
CA GLU A 225 16.92 46.41 -8.18
C GLU A 225 17.85 47.59 -7.91
N ARG A 226 19.18 47.40 -8.03
CA ARG A 226 20.15 48.50 -7.91
C ARG A 226 19.94 49.58 -8.96
N ALA A 227 19.72 49.20 -10.22
CA ALA A 227 19.42 50.15 -11.29
C ALA A 227 18.12 50.92 -11.05
N ARG A 228 17.09 50.26 -10.48
CA ARG A 228 15.84 50.91 -10.08
C ARG A 228 16.07 51.93 -8.97
N LEU A 229 16.79 51.56 -7.91
CA LEU A 229 17.11 52.45 -6.79
C LEU A 229 17.96 53.66 -7.23
N GLU A 230 18.92 53.45 -8.14
CA GLU A 230 19.74 54.53 -8.69
C GLU A 230 18.91 55.50 -9.53
N ARG A 231 18.01 54.98 -10.38
CA ARG A 231 17.07 55.80 -11.16
C ARG A 231 16.13 56.60 -10.26
N GLU A 232 15.62 56.00 -9.20
CA GLU A 232 14.76 56.66 -8.22
C GLU A 232 15.51 57.79 -7.49
N ARG A 233 16.75 57.54 -7.05
CA ARG A 233 17.60 58.59 -6.47
C ARG A 233 17.85 59.76 -7.42
N LEU A 234 18.14 59.48 -8.70
CA LEU A 234 18.35 60.54 -9.70
C LEU A 234 17.09 61.38 -9.92
N LEU A 235 15.92 60.74 -9.97
CA LEU A 235 14.63 61.45 -10.08
C LEU A 235 14.32 62.29 -8.84
N GLU A 236 14.61 61.79 -7.64
CA GLU A 236 14.46 62.53 -6.39
C GLU A 236 15.37 63.77 -6.35
N GLU A 237 16.65 63.61 -6.74
CA GLU A 237 17.61 64.70 -6.84
C GLU A 237 17.18 65.75 -7.89
N GLN A 238 16.64 65.32 -9.04
CA GLN A 238 16.06 66.23 -10.03
C GLN A 238 14.86 67.00 -9.49
N ARG A 239 13.90 66.31 -8.84
CA ARG A 239 12.74 66.98 -8.21
C ARG A 239 13.15 67.98 -7.13
N GLN A 240 14.19 67.68 -6.35
CA GLN A 240 14.70 68.63 -5.35
C GLN A 240 15.31 69.87 -6.01
N LYS A 241 16.07 69.72 -7.10
CA LYS A 241 16.60 70.85 -7.86
C LYS A 241 15.49 71.71 -8.48
N GLU A 242 14.46 71.09 -9.05
CA GLU A 242 13.30 71.80 -9.60
C GLU A 242 12.52 72.55 -8.50
N ARG A 243 12.28 71.93 -7.34
CA ARG A 243 11.66 72.62 -6.19
C ARG A 243 12.47 73.81 -5.70
N ALA A 244 13.80 73.70 -5.67
CA ALA A 244 14.68 74.82 -5.32
C ALA A 244 14.64 75.95 -6.37
N GLN A 245 14.51 75.62 -7.65
CA GLN A 245 14.33 76.62 -8.73
C GLN A 245 12.96 77.32 -8.65
N VAL A 246 11.87 76.58 -8.40
CA VAL A 246 10.52 77.17 -8.28
C VAL A 246 10.42 78.09 -7.06
N GLN A 247 11.07 77.74 -5.94
CA GLN A 247 11.18 78.65 -4.78
C GLN A 247 12.00 79.91 -5.09
N HIS A 248 12.97 79.85 -6.01
CA HIS A 248 13.71 81.04 -6.47
C HIS A 248 12.87 81.94 -7.41
N SER A 249 11.96 81.38 -8.20
CA SER A 249 11.09 82.16 -9.11
C SER A 249 9.85 82.77 -8.43
N GLN A 250 9.46 82.35 -7.23
CA GLN A 250 8.37 82.99 -6.46
C GLN A 250 8.76 84.34 -5.81
N ASN A 251 10.01 84.79 -5.96
CA ASN A 251 10.52 86.08 -5.46
C ASN A 251 10.77 87.12 -6.58
N GLN A 252 9.95 87.17 -7.62
CA GLN A 252 9.95 88.26 -8.60
C GLN A 252 8.52 88.76 -8.92
N PRO A 253 8.18 90.04 -8.67
CA PRO A 253 6.89 90.64 -9.03
C PRO A 253 6.74 90.86 -10.54
N GLN A 254 5.56 90.54 -11.11
CA GLN A 254 5.14 90.99 -12.42
C GLN A 254 4.84 92.50 -12.39
N VAL A 255 5.40 93.26 -13.33
CA VAL A 255 5.07 94.67 -13.60
C VAL A 255 4.84 94.82 -15.10
N ASP A 256 3.70 95.38 -15.47
CA ASP A 256 3.35 95.85 -16.81
C ASP A 256 3.03 97.35 -16.73
N PRO A 257 3.65 98.20 -17.55
CA PRO A 257 3.10 99.52 -17.77
C PRO A 257 3.28 99.99 -19.22
N GLU A 258 2.54 99.46 -20.20
CA GLU A 258 2.10 100.31 -21.34
C GLU A 258 1.00 99.74 -22.24
N THR A 259 -0.13 99.26 -21.71
CA THR A 259 -1.47 99.47 -22.30
C THR A 259 -2.55 98.92 -21.36
N GLY A 260 -3.28 99.83 -20.72
CA GLY A 260 -4.37 99.49 -19.81
C GLY A 260 -5.62 98.99 -20.53
N GLU A 261 -5.66 97.71 -20.87
CA GLU A 261 -6.90 96.97 -21.12
C GLU A 261 -6.89 95.61 -20.41
N ILE A 262 -7.87 95.44 -19.53
CA ILE A 262 -8.27 94.16 -18.95
C ILE A 262 -9.22 93.52 -19.96
N LEU A 263 -8.86 92.35 -20.49
CA LEU A 263 -9.80 91.47 -21.16
C LEU A 263 -9.96 90.18 -20.35
N ASP A 264 -11.09 90.18 -19.65
CA ASP A 264 -11.83 89.05 -19.12
C ASP A 264 -12.22 88.06 -20.23
N GLY A 265 -12.39 86.79 -19.85
CA GLY A 265 -13.23 85.83 -20.56
C GLY A 265 -12.56 84.98 -21.65
N GLY A 266 -12.13 83.77 -21.28
CA GLY A 266 -11.73 82.72 -22.23
C GLY A 266 -11.88 81.32 -21.65
N GLN A 267 -13.11 80.81 -21.66
CA GLN A 267 -13.50 79.45 -21.29
C GLN A 267 -13.20 78.45 -22.43
N LEU A 268 -13.15 77.15 -22.08
CA LEU A 268 -13.06 75.94 -22.92
C LEU A 268 -11.61 75.56 -23.29
N SER A 269 -11.16 74.32 -23.13
CA SER A 269 -11.88 73.05 -23.31
C SER A 269 -11.30 71.92 -22.48
N HIS A 270 -12.21 71.08 -21.96
CA HIS A 270 -11.97 69.68 -21.63
C HIS A 270 -11.22 68.98 -22.78
N THR A 271 -10.12 68.30 -22.47
CA THR A 271 -9.64 67.16 -23.27
C THR A 271 -9.16 66.08 -22.33
N GLU A 272 -10.03 65.07 -22.19
CA GLU A 272 -9.79 63.65 -21.99
C GLU A 272 -8.87 63.18 -20.86
N GLN A 273 -9.55 62.69 -19.83
CA GLN A 273 -9.09 61.59 -18.98
C GLN A 273 -8.73 60.38 -19.86
N GLU A 274 -7.44 60.18 -20.16
CA GLU A 274 -6.93 58.83 -20.35
C GLU A 274 -6.86 58.14 -18.99
N LYS A 275 -7.89 57.33 -18.71
CA LYS A 275 -7.81 56.25 -17.73
C LYS A 275 -6.68 55.31 -18.15
N LEU A 276 -5.48 55.52 -17.64
CA LEU A 276 -4.58 54.41 -17.39
C LEU A 276 -5.14 53.69 -16.16
N THR A 277 -5.85 52.61 -16.43
CA THR A 277 -6.20 51.56 -15.47
C THR A 277 -4.97 51.24 -14.64
N GLY A 278 -4.98 51.68 -13.38
CA GLY A 278 -4.06 51.19 -12.37
C GLY A 278 -4.43 49.75 -12.10
N ASP A 279 -3.72 48.82 -12.74
CA ASP A 279 -3.58 47.48 -12.20
C ASP A 279 -2.73 47.62 -10.94
N GLU A 280 -3.40 47.57 -9.80
CA GLU A 280 -2.76 47.34 -8.51
C GLU A 280 -1.82 46.14 -8.66
N ASN A 281 -0.53 46.39 -8.42
CA ASN A 281 0.51 45.37 -8.39
C ASN A 281 0.30 44.54 -7.11
N GLU A 282 -0.70 43.67 -7.09
CA GLU A 282 -0.72 42.58 -6.12
C GLU A 282 0.49 41.68 -6.40
N PRO A 283 1.28 41.30 -5.38
CA PRO A 283 2.39 40.38 -5.57
C PRO A 283 1.85 39.08 -6.18
N LYS A 284 2.33 38.74 -7.38
CA LYS A 284 1.95 37.50 -8.10
C LYS A 284 2.11 36.30 -7.17
N LYS A 285 1.01 35.85 -6.54
CA LYS A 285 0.97 34.59 -5.80
C LYS A 285 0.99 33.47 -6.84
N TYR A 286 2.14 32.82 -6.99
CA TYR A 286 2.26 31.64 -7.83
C TYR A 286 1.52 30.47 -7.18
N THR A 287 0.40 30.05 -7.77
CA THR A 287 -0.26 28.80 -7.41
C THR A 287 0.38 27.66 -8.19
N GLN A 288 1.08 26.75 -7.51
CA GLN A 288 1.54 25.49 -8.10
C GLN A 288 0.36 24.53 -8.23
N LYS A 289 0.18 23.97 -9.42
CA LYS A 289 -0.86 22.96 -9.71
C LYS A 289 -0.21 21.58 -9.71
N MET A 290 -0.65 20.71 -8.80
CA MET A 290 -0.34 19.29 -8.79
C MET A 290 -1.65 18.52 -8.99
N THR A 291 -1.63 17.51 -9.86
CA THR A 291 -2.75 16.58 -10.04
C THR A 291 -2.34 15.24 -9.44
N LEU A 292 -3.14 14.71 -8.52
CA LEU A 292 -2.96 13.38 -7.93
C LEU A 292 -4.24 12.58 -8.16
N GLU A 293 -4.13 11.41 -8.78
CA GLU A 293 -5.23 10.47 -8.97
C GLU A 293 -5.07 9.33 -7.96
N VAL A 294 -6.13 9.06 -7.19
CA VAL A 294 -6.12 8.05 -6.12
C VAL A 294 -7.33 7.14 -6.32
N TYR A 295 -7.08 5.83 -6.44
CA TYR A 295 -8.11 4.81 -6.50
C TYR A 295 -8.42 4.28 -5.11
N LEU A 296 -9.70 4.23 -4.77
CA LEU A 296 -10.19 3.78 -3.47
C LEU A 296 -11.24 2.70 -3.69
N GLU A 297 -11.12 1.61 -2.94
CA GLU A 297 -11.90 0.39 -3.15
C GLU A 297 -13.38 0.56 -2.76
N ASN A 298 -13.67 1.43 -1.78
CA ASN A 298 -15.01 1.65 -1.28
C ASN A 298 -15.27 3.10 -0.85
N THR A 299 -16.53 3.42 -0.55
CA THR A 299 -16.94 4.77 -0.17
C THR A 299 -16.41 5.20 1.21
N ALA A 300 -16.21 4.25 2.13
CA ALA A 300 -15.68 4.56 3.46
C ALA A 300 -14.24 5.07 3.38
N ASP A 301 -13.40 4.48 2.52
CA ASP A 301 -12.03 4.91 2.30
C ASP A 301 -11.96 6.30 1.65
N LYS A 302 -12.88 6.58 0.72
CA LYS A 302 -13.04 7.92 0.12
C LYS A 302 -13.39 8.98 1.16
N ASP A 303 -14.31 8.68 2.07
CA ASP A 303 -14.73 9.65 3.07
C ASP A 303 -13.67 9.84 4.16
N ARG A 304 -12.93 8.78 4.53
CA ARG A 304 -11.75 8.86 5.39
C ARG A 304 -10.65 9.72 4.76
N PHE A 305 -10.37 9.54 3.47
CA PHE A 305 -9.38 10.35 2.74
C PHE A 305 -9.75 11.84 2.74
N LYS A 306 -11.01 12.17 2.46
CA LYS A 306 -11.52 13.55 2.52
C LYS A 306 -11.37 14.17 3.90
N ALA A 307 -11.78 13.45 4.95
CA ALA A 307 -11.64 13.93 6.32
C ALA A 307 -10.18 14.19 6.70
N THR A 308 -9.26 13.38 6.18
CA THR A 308 -7.81 13.53 6.42
C THR A 308 -7.26 14.79 5.73
N LEU A 309 -7.69 15.07 4.49
CA LEU A 309 -7.31 16.28 3.77
C LEU A 309 -7.83 17.54 4.47
N GLU A 310 -9.07 17.51 4.96
CA GLU A 310 -9.68 18.61 5.69
C GLU A 310 -8.94 18.89 7.01
N GLN A 311 -8.55 17.85 7.76
CA GLN A 311 -7.70 18.00 8.95
C GLN A 311 -6.32 18.59 8.65
N ALA A 312 -5.78 18.32 7.47
CA ALA A 312 -4.50 18.86 7.01
C ALA A 312 -4.61 20.30 6.42
N GLY A 313 -5.79 20.92 6.50
CA GLY A 313 -6.03 22.29 6.04
C GLY A 313 -6.30 22.42 4.54
N PHE A 314 -6.59 21.31 3.85
CA PHE A 314 -6.98 21.33 2.44
C PHE A 314 -8.50 21.41 2.30
N GLU A 315 -8.98 22.48 1.67
CA GLU A 315 -10.40 22.63 1.33
C GLU A 315 -10.73 21.83 0.06
N HIS A 316 -11.65 20.87 0.17
CA HIS A 316 -12.19 20.19 -1.00
C HIS A 316 -13.41 20.95 -1.53
N LYS A 317 -13.30 21.54 -2.72
CA LYS A 317 -14.44 22.21 -3.36
C LYS A 317 -15.35 21.15 -4.00
N LYS A 318 -16.63 21.12 -3.63
CA LYS A 318 -17.66 20.40 -4.37
C LYS A 318 -18.00 21.24 -5.60
N ASN A 319 -17.65 20.81 -6.82
CA ASN A 319 -18.46 21.03 -8.03
C ASN A 319 -17.94 20.29 -9.29
N TYR A 320 -18.86 19.47 -9.82
CA TYR A 320 -19.19 18.99 -11.17
C TYR A 320 -18.15 18.75 -12.29
N GLN A 321 -18.44 17.64 -12.98
CA GLN A 321 -17.93 17.06 -14.23
C GLN A 321 -17.12 18.00 -15.14
N VAL A 322 -15.83 17.69 -15.27
CA VAL A 322 -14.98 18.21 -16.35
C VAL A 322 -15.35 17.48 -17.64
N SER A 323 -16.19 18.09 -18.48
CA SER A 323 -16.40 17.61 -19.86
C SER A 323 -15.12 17.90 -20.67
N GLY A 324 -14.25 16.91 -20.75
CA GLY A 324 -12.97 17.05 -21.47
C GLY A 324 -12.04 15.85 -21.36
N TYR A 325 -12.28 14.90 -20.46
CA TYR A 325 -11.61 13.61 -20.52
C TYR A 325 -12.33 12.71 -21.53
N GLN A 326 -11.69 12.47 -22.68
CA GLN A 326 -12.04 11.35 -23.55
C GLN A 326 -12.02 10.09 -22.69
N ARG A 327 -13.09 9.28 -22.78
CA ARG A 327 -13.13 7.93 -22.20
C ARG A 327 -11.90 7.17 -22.69
N ILE A 328 -10.94 6.97 -21.78
CA ILE A 328 -9.95 5.92 -21.94
C ILE A 328 -10.66 4.67 -21.45
N GLU A 329 -10.82 3.69 -22.34
CA GLU A 329 -11.34 2.39 -21.92
C GLU A 329 -10.41 1.80 -20.85
N PRO A 330 -10.96 1.28 -19.74
CA PRO A 330 -10.13 0.74 -18.68
C PRO A 330 -9.31 -0.43 -19.23
N LEU A 331 -7.99 -0.29 -19.22
CA LEU A 331 -7.05 -1.34 -19.56
C LEU A 331 -7.07 -2.39 -18.44
N THR A 332 -7.16 -3.65 -18.83
CA THR A 332 -6.97 -4.79 -17.94
C THR A 332 -5.51 -4.85 -17.46
N GLN A 333 -5.27 -5.53 -16.33
CA GLN A 333 -3.93 -5.70 -15.77
C GLN A 333 -2.93 -6.26 -16.81
N THR A 334 -3.41 -7.12 -17.70
CA THR A 334 -2.63 -7.73 -18.78
C THR A 334 -2.19 -6.70 -19.83
N GLU A 335 -3.08 -5.78 -20.20
CA GLU A 335 -2.80 -4.72 -21.18
C GLU A 335 -1.88 -3.64 -20.60
N LEU A 336 -1.94 -3.43 -19.28
CA LEU A 336 -1.04 -2.54 -18.53
C LEU A 336 0.40 -3.06 -18.51
N SER A 337 0.59 -4.38 -18.36
CA SER A 337 1.92 -5.00 -18.40
C SER A 337 2.59 -4.86 -19.78
N GLU A 338 1.83 -5.00 -20.87
CA GLU A 338 2.33 -4.84 -22.24
C GLU A 338 2.71 -3.39 -22.58
N LEU A 339 1.95 -2.41 -22.08
CA LEU A 339 2.19 -0.98 -22.33
C LEU A 339 3.32 -0.39 -21.48
N CYS A 340 3.50 -0.88 -20.24
CA CYS A 340 4.48 -0.36 -19.30
C CYS A 340 5.78 -1.18 -19.24
N GLY A 341 5.85 -2.32 -19.93
CA GLY A 341 7.07 -3.13 -20.08
C GLY A 341 7.57 -3.75 -18.77
N TRP A 342 6.66 -4.31 -17.96
CA TRP A 342 6.99 -5.09 -16.76
C TRP A 342 6.70 -6.58 -16.96
#